data_AF-A0A6G2BJZ0-F1
#
_entry.id   AF-A0A6G2BJZ0-F1
#
_cell.length_a   1.000
_cell.length_b   1.000
_cell.length_c   1.000
_cell.angle_alpha   90.00
_cell.angle_beta   90.00
_cell.angle_gamma   90.00
#
_symmetry.space_group_name_H-M   'P 1'
#
loop_
_entity.id
_entity.type
_entity.pdbx_description
1 polymer ?
#
loop_
_entity_poly.entity_id
_entity_poly.type
_entity_poly.pdbx_seq_one_letter_code
_entity_poly.pdbx_strand_id
1 'polypeptide(L)'
;MSRRRSLSLRPAVSAEPDDADEPEEIGPGRPAAARAGGVVAELTGADVTTPLTVEQVPAPYAGSPAEELDDRERADLTTCERAVASLQVAFAVAGKALATINQARLYRETHSTFAEYVEDRWGMRRSQAYRLIEAWPVAVALSPIGDINEAQVRELVPVAKRHGVGAARTVYEAVREQGGRVTAARLREAVRALPSRLASPDQAGDVVRVAVAEGRLTAPAPARPSVDEHQEPEQDAGDVTPEQVDAGAEAMATLEAAVAQQRQVYEAIPPEVLEAAMLYDLGRAERLRHEGAQYATRAGFRFRGGDEGGGA
;
A
#
# COMPACT_ATOMS: atom_id res chain seq x y z
N MET A 1 20.00 -45.16 -17.65
CA MET A 1 19.85 -44.90 -19.10
C MET A 1 18.58 -45.56 -19.60
N SER A 2 17.45 -44.85 -19.58
CA SER A 2 16.15 -45.39 -20.04
C SER A 2 15.68 -44.58 -21.24
N ARG A 3 15.44 -45.27 -22.35
CA ARG A 3 15.30 -44.70 -23.69
C ARG A 3 13.96 -43.97 -23.84
N ARG A 4 14.06 -42.68 -24.20
CA ARG A 4 12.95 -41.83 -24.66
C ARG A 4 12.38 -42.40 -25.96
N ARG A 5 11.06 -42.61 -26.04
CA ARG A 5 10.36 -42.75 -27.32
C ARG A 5 9.87 -41.38 -27.76
N SER A 6 10.52 -40.87 -28.79
CA SER A 6 10.15 -39.73 -29.61
C SER A 6 8.96 -40.08 -30.51
N LEU A 7 7.99 -39.17 -30.62
CA LEU A 7 7.05 -39.14 -31.74
C LEU A 7 7.10 -37.74 -32.34
N SER A 8 7.64 -37.65 -33.55
CA SER A 8 7.68 -36.46 -34.39
C SER A 8 6.89 -36.75 -35.67
N LEU A 9 5.81 -35.97 -35.86
CA LEU A 9 5.26 -35.35 -37.10
C LEU A 9 5.56 -36.04 -38.46
N ARG A 10 4.59 -36.37 -39.35
CA ARG A 10 3.65 -35.56 -40.21
C ARG A 10 3.68 -36.23 -41.63
N PRO A 11 2.99 -35.79 -42.72
CA PRO A 11 1.73 -35.03 -42.91
C PRO A 11 0.81 -35.57 -44.06
N ALA A 12 -0.35 -34.89 -44.20
CA ALA A 12 -1.10 -34.47 -45.41
C ALA A 12 -1.47 -35.44 -46.56
N VAL A 13 -2.77 -35.43 -46.91
CA VAL A 13 -3.24 -35.36 -48.30
C VAL A 13 -4.23 -34.21 -48.40
N SER A 14 -3.92 -33.28 -49.29
CA SER A 14 -4.75 -32.18 -49.80
C SER A 14 -5.34 -32.58 -51.15
N ALA A 15 -6.55 -32.10 -51.46
CA ALA A 15 -6.99 -31.80 -52.83
C ALA A 15 -8.19 -30.81 -52.76
N GLU A 16 -7.88 -29.53 -52.96
CA GLU A 16 -8.79 -28.44 -53.39
C GLU A 16 -8.99 -28.51 -54.94
N PRO A 17 -9.60 -27.55 -55.67
CA PRO A 17 -10.57 -26.47 -55.32
C PRO A 17 -11.80 -26.47 -56.26
N ASP A 18 -12.80 -25.62 -55.99
CA ASP A 18 -13.59 -25.01 -57.07
C ASP A 18 -14.01 -23.58 -56.65
N ASP A 19 -13.49 -22.61 -57.39
CA ASP A 19 -13.70 -21.16 -57.25
C ASP A 19 -14.89 -20.73 -58.12
N ALA A 20 -15.78 -19.88 -57.57
CA ALA A 20 -16.00 -18.52 -58.09
C ALA A 20 -17.25 -17.83 -57.48
N ASP A 21 -16.96 -16.66 -56.89
CA ASP A 21 -17.72 -15.40 -56.77
C ASP A 21 -18.87 -15.21 -55.74
N GLU A 22 -18.47 -14.50 -54.67
CA GLU A 22 -19.20 -13.71 -53.63
C GLU A 22 -19.87 -12.42 -54.21
N PRO A 23 -20.58 -11.50 -53.46
CA PRO A 23 -20.53 -11.26 -52.00
C PRO A 23 -21.78 -10.72 -51.21
N GLU A 24 -21.54 -10.55 -49.89
CA GLU A 24 -22.14 -9.63 -48.87
C GLU A 24 -23.60 -9.82 -48.37
N GLU A 25 -24.01 -9.54 -47.11
CA GLU A 25 -23.40 -9.39 -45.78
C GLU A 25 -24.55 -9.15 -44.72
N ILE A 26 -24.21 -9.21 -43.42
CA ILE A 26 -24.88 -8.61 -42.23
C ILE A 26 -25.91 -9.47 -41.46
N GLY A 27 -25.40 -10.23 -40.47
CA GLY A 27 -26.12 -10.68 -39.28
C GLY A 27 -25.70 -9.88 -38.02
N PRO A 28 -26.54 -9.79 -36.97
CA PRO A 28 -26.54 -8.66 -36.04
C PRO A 28 -25.46 -8.73 -34.93
N GLY A 29 -24.67 -7.65 -34.87
CA GLY A 29 -24.25 -6.91 -33.68
C GLY A 29 -24.04 -7.64 -32.36
N ARG A 30 -22.80 -8.06 -32.12
CA ARG A 30 -22.24 -8.33 -30.79
C ARG A 30 -22.08 -7.00 -30.03
N PRO A 31 -22.48 -6.84 -28.76
CA PRO A 31 -22.27 -5.58 -28.05
C PRO A 31 -20.78 -5.33 -27.86
N ALA A 32 -20.34 -4.15 -28.27
CA ALA A 32 -18.98 -3.66 -28.16
C ALA A 32 -18.54 -3.71 -26.69
N ALA A 33 -17.42 -4.40 -26.44
CA ALA A 33 -16.71 -4.29 -25.18
C ALA A 33 -16.34 -2.82 -24.96
N ALA A 34 -16.85 -2.24 -23.87
CA ALA A 34 -16.47 -0.91 -23.42
C ALA A 34 -14.94 -0.87 -23.27
N ARG A 35 -14.27 -0.15 -24.16
CA ARG A 35 -12.83 0.12 -24.06
C ARG A 35 -12.64 1.12 -22.93
N ALA A 36 -12.14 0.64 -21.80
CA ALA A 36 -11.67 1.48 -20.70
C ALA A 36 -10.26 2.02 -21.02
N GLY A 37 -10.10 2.70 -22.15
CA GLY A 37 -8.92 3.50 -22.43
C GLY A 37 -9.12 4.88 -21.81
N GLY A 38 -8.35 5.24 -20.79
CA GLY A 38 -8.34 6.60 -20.28
C GLY A 38 -7.92 7.57 -21.39
N VAL A 39 -8.44 8.81 -21.35
CA VAL A 39 -8.28 9.86 -22.37
C VAL A 39 -6.81 10.10 -22.78
N VAL A 40 -5.87 9.82 -21.89
CA VAL A 40 -4.42 9.97 -22.12
C VAL A 40 -3.84 8.87 -23.04
N ALA A 41 -4.40 7.65 -22.99
CA ALA A 41 -3.96 6.53 -23.82
C ALA A 41 -4.37 6.69 -25.30
N GLU A 42 -5.52 7.32 -25.56
CA GLU A 42 -5.97 7.64 -26.93
C GLU A 42 -5.12 8.73 -27.60
N LEU A 43 -4.57 9.67 -26.83
CA LEU A 43 -3.79 10.80 -27.37
C LEU A 43 -2.31 10.48 -27.60
N THR A 44 -1.74 9.53 -26.86
CA THR A 44 -0.28 9.27 -26.86
C THR A 44 0.10 7.88 -27.37
N GLY A 45 -0.86 6.97 -27.53
CA GLY A 45 -0.57 5.55 -27.80
C GLY A 45 0.17 4.83 -26.68
N ALA A 46 0.49 5.52 -25.58
CA ALA A 46 1.10 4.92 -24.39
C ALA A 46 -0.01 4.29 -23.55
N ASP A 47 -0.03 2.97 -23.50
CA ASP A 47 -0.91 2.23 -22.61
C ASP A 47 -0.48 2.42 -21.15
N VAL A 48 -1.04 3.44 -20.51
CA VAL A 48 -0.86 3.72 -19.07
C VAL A 48 -1.47 2.64 -18.16
N THR A 49 -2.14 1.62 -18.71
CA THR A 49 -2.71 0.51 -17.94
C THR A 49 -1.75 -0.65 -17.73
N THR A 50 -0.63 -0.71 -18.47
CA THR A 50 0.38 -1.75 -18.28
C THR A 50 1.18 -1.47 -17.00
N PRO A 51 1.26 -2.41 -16.05
CA PRO A 51 2.10 -2.23 -14.87
C PRO A 51 3.57 -2.09 -15.26
N LEU A 52 4.25 -1.10 -14.67
CA LEU A 52 5.68 -0.88 -14.88
C LEU A 52 6.50 -2.11 -14.50
N THR A 53 7.48 -2.47 -15.32
CA THR A 53 8.49 -3.48 -14.98
C THR A 53 9.66 -2.85 -14.22
N VAL A 54 10.43 -3.67 -13.50
CA VAL A 54 11.61 -3.19 -12.74
C VAL A 54 12.64 -2.51 -13.68
N GLU A 55 12.80 -3.03 -14.89
CA GLU A 55 13.70 -2.47 -15.91
C GLU A 55 13.27 -1.08 -16.40
N GLN A 56 11.99 -0.75 -16.30
CA GLN A 56 11.44 0.56 -16.68
C GLN A 56 11.57 1.60 -15.57
N VAL A 57 11.89 1.20 -14.34
CA VAL A 57 12.16 2.11 -13.22
C VAL A 57 13.65 2.48 -13.24
N PRO A 58 14.03 3.76 -13.16
CA PRO A 58 15.43 4.17 -13.19
C PRO A 58 16.21 3.51 -12.04
N ALA A 59 17.46 3.12 -12.31
CA ALA A 59 18.36 2.62 -11.28
C ALA A 59 18.63 3.73 -10.24
N PRO A 60 18.78 3.41 -8.93
CA PRO A 60 19.09 4.42 -7.93
C PRO A 60 20.34 5.22 -8.28
N TYR A 61 20.24 6.55 -8.29
CA TYR A 61 21.36 7.47 -8.52
C TYR A 61 21.35 8.60 -7.48
N ALA A 62 22.52 9.21 -7.25
CA ALA A 62 22.62 10.42 -6.43
C ALA A 62 22.11 11.62 -7.23
N GLY A 63 21.16 12.38 -6.67
CA GLY A 63 20.61 13.57 -7.30
C GLY A 63 21.66 14.68 -7.48
N SER A 64 21.33 15.64 -8.36
CA SER A 64 22.11 16.87 -8.49
C SER A 64 22.09 17.68 -7.18
N PRO A 65 23.15 18.43 -6.82
CA PRO A 65 23.11 19.36 -5.70
C PRO A 65 22.27 20.63 -5.98
N ALA A 66 21.73 20.77 -7.19
CA ALA A 66 20.83 21.87 -7.55
C ALA A 66 19.48 21.72 -6.82
N GLU A 67 18.88 22.85 -6.46
CA GLU A 67 17.59 22.88 -5.75
C GLU A 67 16.41 22.51 -6.67
N GLU A 68 16.51 22.81 -7.96
CA GLU A 68 15.49 22.49 -8.96
C GLU A 68 15.81 21.20 -9.71
N LEU A 69 14.79 20.35 -9.90
CA LEU A 69 14.90 19.10 -10.66
C LEU A 69 15.09 19.37 -12.16
N ASP A 70 16.09 18.73 -12.76
CA ASP A 70 16.28 18.78 -14.20
C ASP A 70 15.20 17.98 -14.96
N ASP A 71 15.16 18.10 -16.29
CA ASP A 71 14.15 17.40 -17.12
C ASP A 71 14.19 15.87 -16.95
N ARG A 72 15.38 15.31 -16.75
CA ARG A 72 15.56 13.87 -16.54
C ARG A 72 15.04 13.48 -15.16
N GLU A 73 15.41 14.21 -14.12
CA GLU A 73 14.96 13.98 -12.74
C GLU A 73 13.44 14.08 -12.62
N ARG A 74 12.79 15.02 -13.31
CA ARG A 74 11.31 15.10 -13.36
C ARG A 74 10.67 13.91 -14.07
N ALA A 75 11.27 13.43 -15.16
CA ALA A 75 10.79 12.25 -15.87
C ALA A 75 10.97 10.96 -15.03
N ASP A 76 12.11 10.84 -14.36
CA ASP A 76 12.44 9.74 -13.45
C ASP A 76 11.48 9.75 -12.24
N LEU A 77 11.22 10.93 -11.64
CA LEU A 77 10.25 11.11 -10.57
C LEU A 77 8.85 10.65 -10.99
N THR A 78 8.36 11.13 -12.14
CA THR A 78 7.04 10.73 -12.67
C THR A 78 6.93 9.20 -12.84
N THR A 79 8.01 8.56 -13.30
CA THR A 79 8.07 7.10 -13.47
C THR A 79 8.04 6.37 -12.14
N CYS A 80 8.83 6.83 -11.17
CA CYS A 80 8.86 6.29 -9.81
C CYS A 80 7.52 6.46 -9.10
N GLU A 81 6.88 7.63 -9.20
CA GLU A 81 5.56 7.89 -8.61
C GLU A 81 4.49 6.97 -9.21
N ARG A 82 4.51 6.76 -10.54
CA ARG A 82 3.60 5.80 -11.19
C ARG A 82 3.83 4.37 -10.68
N ALA A 83 5.08 3.96 -10.50
CA ALA A 83 5.41 2.65 -9.95
C ALA A 83 4.87 2.49 -8.52
N VAL A 84 5.06 3.50 -7.67
CA VAL A 84 4.56 3.51 -6.29
C VAL A 84 3.03 3.55 -6.23
N ALA A 85 2.38 4.36 -7.08
CA ALA A 85 0.92 4.44 -7.16
C ALA A 85 0.29 3.09 -7.53
N SER A 86 0.95 2.29 -8.38
CA SER A 86 0.46 0.97 -8.79
C SER A 86 0.27 0.00 -7.60
N LEU A 87 1.05 0.15 -6.52
CA LEU A 87 0.94 -0.68 -5.32
C LEU A 87 -0.43 -0.57 -4.66
N GLN A 88 -1.03 0.62 -4.71
CA GLN A 88 -2.34 0.86 -4.10
C GLN A 88 -3.46 0.09 -4.81
N VAL A 89 -3.33 -0.09 -6.13
CA VAL A 89 -4.35 -0.80 -6.93
C VAL A 89 -4.04 -2.30 -7.03
N ALA A 90 -2.77 -2.69 -6.87
CA ALA A 90 -2.30 -4.07 -7.04
C ALA A 90 -3.05 -5.09 -6.17
N PHE A 91 -3.32 -4.76 -4.90
CA PHE A 91 -4.04 -5.69 -4.02
C PHE A 91 -5.49 -5.92 -4.47
N ALA A 92 -6.15 -4.90 -5.03
CA ALA A 92 -7.52 -5.01 -5.54
C ALA A 92 -7.57 -5.85 -6.81
N VAL A 93 -6.59 -5.66 -7.71
CA VAL A 93 -6.43 -6.49 -8.92
C VAL A 93 -6.17 -7.95 -8.53
N ALA A 94 -5.25 -8.20 -7.59
CA ALA A 94 -4.97 -9.53 -7.07
C ALA A 94 -6.22 -10.16 -6.42
N GLY A 95 -6.97 -9.40 -5.62
CA GLY A 95 -8.23 -9.86 -5.01
C GLY A 95 -9.29 -10.26 -6.04
N LYS A 96 -9.47 -9.47 -7.10
CA LYS A 96 -10.40 -9.78 -8.20
C LYS A 96 -9.96 -11.01 -9.00
N ALA A 97 -8.66 -11.16 -9.25
CA ALA A 97 -8.09 -12.34 -9.91
C ALA A 97 -8.29 -13.60 -9.07
N LEU A 98 -7.97 -13.55 -7.77
CA LEU A 98 -8.20 -14.65 -6.83
C LEU A 98 -9.69 -15.01 -6.75
N ALA A 99 -10.59 -14.02 -6.75
CA ALA A 99 -12.02 -14.25 -6.75
C ALA A 99 -12.46 -15.00 -8.02
N THR A 100 -11.95 -14.59 -9.18
CA THR A 100 -12.22 -15.23 -10.48
C THR A 100 -11.70 -16.66 -10.51
N ILE A 101 -10.46 -16.88 -10.09
CA ILE A 101 -9.84 -18.21 -10.01
C ILE A 101 -10.64 -19.14 -9.10
N ASN A 102 -11.05 -18.64 -7.93
CA ASN A 102 -11.82 -19.42 -6.95
C ASN A 102 -13.22 -19.76 -7.50
N GLN A 103 -13.96 -18.76 -7.96
CA GLN A 103 -15.35 -18.90 -8.39
C GLN A 103 -15.50 -19.72 -9.67
N ALA A 104 -14.63 -19.51 -10.66
CA ALA A 104 -14.61 -20.29 -11.90
C ALA A 104 -13.83 -21.61 -11.76
N ARG A 105 -13.31 -21.92 -10.56
CA ARG A 105 -12.51 -23.10 -10.24
C ARG A 105 -11.36 -23.31 -11.23
N LEU A 106 -10.62 -22.25 -11.57
CA LEU A 106 -9.53 -22.30 -12.56
C LEU A 106 -8.32 -23.13 -12.08
N TYR A 107 -8.28 -23.45 -10.79
CA TYR A 107 -7.26 -24.30 -10.17
C TYR A 107 -7.49 -25.81 -10.38
N ARG A 108 -8.67 -26.23 -10.87
CA ARG A 108 -9.14 -27.64 -10.85
C ARG A 108 -8.30 -28.63 -11.66
N GLU A 109 -7.49 -28.15 -12.59
CA GLU A 109 -6.62 -29.01 -13.41
C GLU A 109 -5.46 -29.59 -12.58
N THR A 110 -4.99 -28.84 -11.57
CA THR A 110 -3.77 -29.17 -10.82
C THR A 110 -4.03 -29.39 -9.32
N HIS A 111 -5.08 -28.79 -8.75
CA HIS A 111 -5.35 -28.86 -7.31
C HIS A 111 -6.82 -29.17 -7.04
N SER A 112 -7.07 -29.87 -5.93
CA SER A 112 -8.42 -30.27 -5.55
C SER A 112 -9.21 -29.12 -4.90
N THR A 113 -8.51 -28.25 -4.16
CA THR A 113 -9.09 -27.09 -3.50
C THR A 113 -8.37 -25.79 -3.84
N PHE A 114 -9.10 -24.67 -3.75
CA PHE A 114 -8.51 -23.35 -3.93
C PHE A 114 -7.43 -23.05 -2.87
N ALA A 115 -7.59 -23.60 -1.66
CA ALA A 115 -6.65 -23.37 -0.56
C ALA A 115 -5.28 -24.01 -0.83
N GLU A 116 -5.26 -25.26 -1.31
CA GLU A 116 -4.03 -25.92 -1.77
C GLU A 116 -3.36 -25.13 -2.88
N TYR A 117 -4.15 -24.72 -3.88
CA TYR A 117 -3.64 -23.95 -5.01
C TYR A 117 -2.95 -22.65 -4.61
N VAL A 118 -3.55 -21.85 -3.71
CA VAL A 118 -2.94 -20.57 -3.29
C VAL A 118 -1.70 -20.75 -2.41
N GLU A 119 -1.67 -21.81 -1.60
CA GLU A 119 -0.52 -22.15 -0.77
C GLU A 119 0.65 -22.61 -1.66
N ASP A 120 0.40 -23.55 -2.57
CA ASP A 120 1.46 -24.16 -3.40
C ASP A 120 2.00 -23.18 -4.46
N ARG A 121 1.15 -22.34 -5.07
CA ARG A 121 1.57 -21.43 -6.15
C ARG A 121 2.15 -20.11 -5.66
N TRP A 122 1.72 -19.63 -4.49
CA TRP A 122 2.05 -18.28 -4.02
C TRP A 122 2.51 -18.22 -2.56
N GLY A 123 2.62 -19.35 -1.85
CA GLY A 123 2.94 -19.36 -0.42
C GLY A 123 1.91 -18.59 0.42
N MET A 124 0.69 -18.47 -0.07
CA MET A 124 -0.35 -17.62 0.51
C MET A 124 -1.32 -18.45 1.34
N ARG A 125 -1.41 -18.14 2.64
CA ARG A 125 -2.41 -18.77 3.51
C ARG A 125 -3.82 -18.51 2.99
N ARG A 126 -4.70 -19.50 3.10
CA ARG A 126 -6.14 -19.39 2.77
C ARG A 126 -6.77 -18.09 3.30
N SER A 127 -6.56 -17.75 4.57
CA SER A 127 -7.16 -16.56 5.18
C SER A 127 -6.72 -15.25 4.54
N GLN A 128 -5.48 -15.17 4.04
CA GLN A 128 -4.98 -14.01 3.29
C GLN A 128 -5.64 -13.91 1.92
N ALA A 129 -5.77 -15.03 1.19
CA ALA A 129 -6.42 -15.05 -0.12
C ALA A 129 -7.88 -14.59 -0.04
N TYR A 130 -8.65 -15.14 0.91
CA TYR A 130 -10.05 -14.75 1.10
C TYR A 130 -10.19 -13.29 1.56
N ARG A 131 -9.24 -12.76 2.34
CA ARG A 131 -9.24 -11.34 2.71
C ARG A 131 -9.11 -10.42 1.49
N LEU A 132 -8.23 -10.74 0.55
CA LEU A 132 -8.09 -9.98 -0.70
C LEU A 132 -9.34 -10.11 -1.60
N ILE A 133 -9.94 -11.30 -1.65
CA ILE A 133 -11.20 -11.56 -2.36
C ILE A 133 -12.34 -10.69 -1.79
N GLU A 134 -12.40 -10.52 -0.48
CA GLU A 134 -13.44 -9.70 0.15
C GLU A 134 -13.17 -8.19 0.02
N ALA A 135 -11.90 -7.79 -0.10
CA ALA A 135 -11.50 -6.39 -0.16
C ALA A 135 -11.70 -5.75 -1.54
N TRP A 136 -11.49 -6.49 -2.64
CA TRP A 136 -11.48 -5.89 -3.98
C TRP A 136 -12.77 -5.13 -4.37
N PRO A 137 -14.00 -5.57 -4.04
CA PRO A 137 -15.20 -4.84 -4.45
C PRO A 137 -15.27 -3.45 -3.80
N VAL A 138 -14.82 -3.36 -2.54
CA VAL A 138 -14.77 -2.11 -1.79
C VAL A 138 -13.67 -1.21 -2.37
N ALA A 139 -12.49 -1.76 -2.65
CA ALA A 139 -11.40 -1.01 -3.26
C ALA A 139 -11.78 -0.40 -4.61
N VAL A 140 -12.44 -1.18 -5.48
CA VAL A 140 -12.93 -0.70 -6.80
C VAL A 140 -13.96 0.42 -6.63
N ALA A 141 -14.86 0.32 -5.66
CA ALA A 141 -15.85 1.37 -5.40
C ALA A 141 -15.24 2.68 -4.87
N LEU A 142 -14.07 2.61 -4.22
CA LEU A 142 -13.38 3.74 -3.61
C LEU A 142 -12.32 4.37 -4.51
N SER A 143 -11.83 3.63 -5.52
CA SER A 143 -10.79 4.09 -6.45
C SER A 143 -11.07 5.45 -7.12
N PRO A 144 -12.31 5.82 -7.51
CA PRO A 144 -12.57 7.15 -8.08
C PRO A 144 -12.49 8.31 -7.07
N ILE A 145 -12.51 8.00 -5.78
CA ILE A 145 -12.65 8.97 -4.70
C ILE A 145 -11.27 9.33 -4.13
N GLY A 146 -10.36 8.37 -4.10
CA GLY A 146 -8.99 8.60 -3.69
C GLY A 146 -8.15 7.33 -3.56
N ASP A 147 -6.89 7.58 -3.28
CA ASP A 147 -5.84 6.62 -3.00
C ASP A 147 -6.14 5.86 -1.69
N ILE A 148 -6.35 4.54 -1.80
CA ILE A 148 -6.72 3.68 -0.67
C ILE A 148 -5.87 2.41 -0.63
N ASN A 149 -5.37 2.07 0.56
CA ASN A 149 -4.60 0.86 0.81
C ASN A 149 -5.45 -0.27 1.40
N GLU A 150 -4.91 -1.50 1.38
CA GLU A 150 -5.58 -2.70 1.90
C GLU A 150 -6.01 -2.54 3.36
N ALA A 151 -5.18 -1.90 4.19
CA ALA A 151 -5.46 -1.76 5.61
C ALA A 151 -6.71 -0.88 5.85
N GLN A 152 -6.88 0.19 5.08
CA GLN A 152 -8.08 1.04 5.11
C GLN A 152 -9.31 0.28 4.59
N VAL A 153 -9.18 -0.40 3.44
CA VAL A 153 -10.28 -1.19 2.87
C VAL A 153 -10.76 -2.28 3.83
N ARG A 154 -9.83 -2.94 4.52
CA ARG A 154 -10.15 -4.01 5.47
C ARG A 154 -11.09 -3.56 6.58
N GLU A 155 -10.98 -2.32 7.05
CA GLU A 155 -11.88 -1.79 8.09
C GLU A 155 -13.29 -1.56 7.54
N LEU A 156 -13.44 -1.35 6.22
CA LEU A 156 -14.72 -1.12 5.54
C LEU A 156 -15.40 -2.41 5.04
N VAL A 157 -14.67 -3.52 4.88
CA VAL A 157 -15.23 -4.82 4.47
C VAL A 157 -16.41 -5.27 5.33
N PRO A 158 -16.38 -5.16 6.68
CA PRO A 158 -17.53 -5.50 7.52
C PRO A 158 -18.78 -4.66 7.21
N VAL A 159 -18.61 -3.36 6.91
CA VAL A 159 -19.71 -2.47 6.51
C VAL A 159 -20.26 -2.90 5.15
N ALA A 160 -19.39 -3.17 4.19
CA ALA A 160 -19.81 -3.63 2.87
C ALA A 160 -20.60 -4.94 2.94
N LYS A 161 -20.19 -5.88 3.80
CA LYS A 161 -20.92 -7.14 4.04
C LYS A 161 -22.28 -6.94 4.70
N ARG A 162 -22.39 -6.00 5.64
CA ARG A 162 -23.60 -5.80 6.44
C ARG A 162 -24.62 -4.85 5.79
N HIS A 163 -24.14 -3.84 5.09
CA HIS A 163 -24.93 -2.71 4.60
C HIS A 163 -24.72 -2.41 3.10
N GLY A 164 -23.92 -3.23 2.41
CA GLY A 164 -23.59 -3.05 1.00
C GLY A 164 -22.40 -2.13 0.76
N VAL A 165 -21.79 -2.27 -0.42
CA VAL A 165 -20.60 -1.51 -0.83
C VAL A 165 -20.87 0.00 -0.85
N GLY A 166 -22.11 0.42 -1.15
CA GLY A 166 -22.53 1.83 -1.09
C GLY A 166 -22.34 2.43 0.30
N ALA A 167 -22.73 1.72 1.37
CA ALA A 167 -22.58 2.21 2.74
C ALA A 167 -21.10 2.34 3.13
N ALA A 168 -20.26 1.39 2.71
CA ALA A 168 -18.81 1.47 2.93
C ALA A 168 -18.19 2.70 2.22
N ARG A 169 -18.68 3.00 1.02
CA ARG A 169 -18.31 4.21 0.27
C ARG A 169 -18.73 5.48 1.02
N THR A 170 -19.98 5.57 1.47
CA THR A 170 -20.49 6.72 2.22
C THR A 170 -19.70 6.96 3.52
N VAL A 171 -19.33 5.90 4.24
CA VAL A 171 -18.47 6.02 5.44
C VAL A 171 -17.12 6.64 5.09
N TYR A 172 -16.48 6.15 4.02
CA TYR A 172 -15.19 6.68 3.59
C TYR A 172 -15.29 8.16 3.19
N GLU A 173 -16.28 8.52 2.39
CA GLU A 173 -16.54 9.91 1.97
C GLU A 173 -16.76 10.82 3.19
N ALA A 174 -17.61 10.41 4.13
CA ALA A 174 -17.89 11.17 5.35
C ALA A 174 -16.65 11.38 6.23
N VAL A 175 -15.78 10.37 6.37
CA VAL A 175 -14.51 10.51 7.10
C VAL A 175 -13.54 11.43 6.38
N ARG A 176 -13.48 11.36 5.05
CA ARG A 176 -12.64 12.24 4.22
C ARG A 176 -13.09 13.70 4.29
N GLU A 177 -14.39 13.96 4.29
CA GLU A 177 -14.98 15.31 4.41
C GLU A 177 -14.61 16.01 5.72
N GLN A 178 -14.25 15.27 6.77
CA GLN A 178 -13.76 15.86 8.04
C GLN A 178 -12.33 16.39 7.94
N GLY A 179 -11.68 16.27 6.78
CA GLY A 179 -10.30 16.68 6.58
C GLY A 179 -9.28 15.74 7.22
N GLY A 180 -8.00 16.06 6.99
CA GLY A 180 -6.85 15.27 7.43
C GLY A 180 -6.72 13.92 6.72
N ARG A 181 -5.71 13.14 7.12
CA ARG A 181 -5.46 11.83 6.52
C ARG A 181 -6.55 10.84 6.93
N VAL A 182 -7.15 10.16 5.96
CA VAL A 182 -8.01 8.99 6.22
C VAL A 182 -7.10 7.85 6.64
N THR A 183 -7.20 7.36 7.87
CA THR A 183 -6.38 6.24 8.37
C THR A 183 -7.26 5.03 8.66
N ALA A 184 -6.66 3.83 8.70
CA ALA A 184 -7.38 2.63 9.12
C ALA A 184 -7.96 2.77 10.54
N ALA A 185 -7.28 3.49 11.44
CA ALA A 185 -7.78 3.75 12.80
C ALA A 185 -9.06 4.61 12.78
N ARG A 186 -9.07 5.72 12.02
CA ARG A 186 -10.26 6.58 11.89
C ARG A 186 -11.43 5.85 11.24
N LEU A 187 -11.16 5.05 10.21
CA LEU A 187 -12.20 4.21 9.59
C LEU A 187 -12.73 3.18 10.59
N ARG A 188 -11.87 2.56 11.41
CA ARG A 188 -12.31 1.63 12.46
C ARG A 188 -13.23 2.30 13.49
N GLU A 189 -12.89 3.51 13.93
CA GLU A 189 -13.73 4.30 14.84
C GLU A 189 -15.08 4.64 14.21
N ALA A 190 -15.07 5.11 12.96
CA ALA A 190 -16.27 5.38 12.19
C ALA A 190 -17.17 4.14 12.07
N VAL A 191 -16.59 2.98 11.75
CA VAL A 191 -17.31 1.71 11.63
C VAL A 191 -17.86 1.23 12.97
N ARG A 192 -17.15 1.46 14.09
CA ARG A 192 -17.64 1.15 15.44
C ARG A 192 -18.81 2.04 15.86
N ALA A 193 -18.89 3.26 15.35
CA ALA A 193 -19.98 4.20 15.62
C ALA A 193 -21.28 3.84 14.88
N LEU A 194 -21.22 2.98 13.86
CA LEU A 194 -22.39 2.60 13.08
C LEU A 194 -23.36 1.71 13.88
N PRO A 195 -24.69 1.93 13.73
CA PRO A 195 -25.68 1.03 14.30
C PRO A 195 -25.64 -0.35 13.65
N SER A 196 -26.28 -1.33 14.28
CA SER A 196 -26.39 -2.70 13.75
C SER A 196 -27.18 -2.79 12.44
N ARG A 197 -28.10 -1.85 12.20
CA ARG A 197 -28.91 -1.74 10.98
C ARG A 197 -28.94 -0.28 10.52
N LEU A 198 -28.63 -0.06 9.24
CA LEU A 198 -28.88 1.20 8.54
C LEU A 198 -30.18 1.07 7.75
N ALA A 199 -30.96 2.16 7.70
CA ALA A 199 -32.16 2.30 6.89
C ALA A 199 -31.82 2.48 5.41
N SER A 200 -30.72 3.18 5.11
CA SER A 200 -30.16 3.35 3.77
C SER A 200 -28.63 3.46 3.83
N PRO A 201 -27.90 3.26 2.72
CA PRO A 201 -26.46 3.51 2.65
C PRO A 201 -26.06 4.93 3.10
N ASP A 202 -26.86 5.93 2.70
CA ASP A 202 -26.58 7.34 2.95
C ASP A 202 -26.59 7.70 4.44
N GLN A 203 -27.40 6.99 5.24
CA GLN A 203 -27.44 7.17 6.70
C GLN A 203 -26.08 6.94 7.35
N ALA A 204 -25.20 6.14 6.74
CA ALA A 204 -23.87 5.92 7.28
C ALA A 204 -23.06 7.23 7.40
N GLY A 205 -23.25 8.16 6.46
CA GLY A 205 -22.59 9.46 6.47
C GLY A 205 -23.08 10.35 7.62
N ASP A 206 -24.38 10.38 7.85
CA ASP A 206 -24.98 11.11 8.97
C ASP A 206 -24.46 10.61 10.32
N VAL A 207 -24.39 9.29 10.49
CA VAL A 207 -23.88 8.68 11.72
C VAL A 207 -22.41 9.05 11.95
N VAL A 208 -21.59 9.05 10.90
CA VAL A 208 -20.18 9.47 10.99
C VAL A 208 -20.09 10.95 11.40
N ARG A 209 -20.86 11.84 10.75
CA ARG A 209 -20.88 13.27 11.09
C ARG A 209 -21.31 13.53 12.53
N VAL A 210 -22.36 12.87 13.00
CA VAL A 210 -22.83 12.95 14.38
C VAL A 210 -21.75 12.44 15.34
N ALA A 211 -21.11 11.31 15.03
CA ALA A 211 -20.06 10.76 15.87
C ALA A 211 -18.82 11.66 15.95
N VAL A 212 -18.50 12.41 14.89
CA VAL A 212 -17.44 13.43 14.92
C VAL A 212 -17.85 14.61 15.79
N ALA A 213 -19.07 15.13 15.62
CA ALA A 213 -19.59 16.24 16.43
C ALA A 213 -19.65 15.91 17.93
N GLU A 214 -19.90 14.64 18.27
CA GLU A 214 -19.90 14.14 19.65
C GLU A 214 -18.50 13.77 20.17
N GLY A 215 -17.44 13.99 19.39
CA GLY A 215 -16.06 13.66 19.79
C GLY A 215 -15.78 12.16 19.89
N ARG A 216 -16.61 11.30 19.29
CA ARG A 216 -16.44 9.84 19.27
C ARG A 216 -15.49 9.34 18.19
N LEU A 217 -15.11 10.22 17.26
CA LEU A 217 -14.00 9.98 16.32
C LEU A 217 -12.86 10.90 16.69
N THR A 218 -11.64 10.35 16.70
CA THR A 218 -10.43 11.14 16.90
C THR A 218 -10.38 12.23 15.83
N ALA A 219 -10.20 13.48 16.27
CA ALA A 219 -10.00 14.62 15.38
C ALA A 219 -8.89 14.29 14.37
N PRO A 220 -8.97 14.79 13.13
CA PRO A 220 -7.85 14.64 12.22
C PRO A 220 -6.60 15.12 12.94
N ALA A 221 -5.61 14.23 13.10
CA ALA A 221 -4.27 14.69 13.42
C ALA A 221 -3.96 15.80 12.41
N PRO A 222 -3.46 16.97 12.85
CA PRO A 222 -3.07 18.00 11.89
C PRO A 222 -2.26 17.29 10.82
N ALA A 223 -2.55 17.59 9.55
CA ALA A 223 -1.66 17.15 8.49
C ALA A 223 -0.27 17.52 9.01
N ARG A 224 0.61 16.52 9.18
CA ARG A 224 2.04 16.87 9.32
C ARG A 224 2.24 17.84 8.16
N PRO A 225 2.68 19.08 8.42
CA PRO A 225 2.88 20.01 7.33
C PRO A 225 3.62 19.20 6.28
N SER A 226 3.06 19.15 5.05
CA SER A 226 3.93 18.97 3.91
C SER A 226 5.05 19.95 4.19
N VAL A 227 6.26 19.45 4.37
CA VAL A 227 7.40 20.33 4.49
C VAL A 227 7.45 20.99 3.11
N ASP A 228 6.71 22.08 2.93
CA ASP A 228 7.12 23.13 2.02
C ASP A 228 8.43 23.58 2.65
N GLU A 229 9.54 23.14 2.07
CA GLU A 229 10.90 23.45 2.54
C GLU A 229 11.22 24.95 2.41
N HIS A 230 10.23 25.81 2.17
CA HIS A 230 10.39 27.25 1.88
C HIS A 230 9.59 28.18 2.79
N GLN A 231 9.13 27.74 3.96
CA GLN A 231 8.69 28.67 5.00
C GLN A 231 9.54 28.50 6.25
N GLU A 232 10.58 29.33 6.37
CA GLU A 232 11.21 29.60 7.66
C GLU A 232 10.10 29.98 8.66
N PRO A 233 10.03 29.33 9.84
CA PRO A 233 9.04 29.71 10.83
C PRO A 233 9.35 31.14 11.30
N GLU A 234 8.38 32.04 11.17
CA GLU A 234 8.39 33.29 11.93
C GLU A 234 8.52 32.91 13.41
N GLN A 235 9.70 33.16 13.97
CA GLN A 235 9.96 33.00 15.39
C GLN A 235 9.13 34.06 16.13
N ASP A 236 7.99 33.64 16.68
CA ASP A 236 7.32 34.40 17.73
C ASP A 236 8.24 34.35 18.96
N ALA A 237 9.11 35.35 19.05
CA ALA A 237 10.05 35.56 20.13
C ALA A 237 9.28 35.94 21.40
N GLY A 238 8.65 34.95 22.02
CA GLY A 238 8.43 34.98 23.46
C GLY A 238 9.80 35.04 24.14
N ASP A 239 9.99 36.05 24.99
CA ASP A 239 11.24 36.43 25.65
C ASP A 239 11.97 35.22 26.28
N VAL A 240 12.91 34.62 25.54
CA VAL A 240 13.74 33.50 26.01
C VAL A 240 14.88 34.07 26.85
N THR A 241 15.01 33.65 28.10
CA THR A 241 16.07 34.16 28.97
C THR A 241 17.43 33.58 28.56
N PRO A 242 18.56 34.29 28.78
CA PRO A 242 19.90 33.77 28.49
C PRO A 242 20.19 32.41 29.15
N GLU A 243 19.64 32.19 30.35
CA GLU A 243 19.73 30.93 31.09
C GLU A 243 19.00 29.77 30.39
N GLN A 244 17.89 30.04 29.71
CA GLN A 244 17.17 29.04 28.90
C GLN A 244 17.91 28.70 27.60
N VAL A 245 18.63 29.66 27.02
CA VAL A 245 19.49 29.44 25.83
C VAL A 245 20.69 28.57 26.20
N ASP A 246 21.35 28.87 27.32
CA ASP A 246 22.50 28.10 27.81
C ASP A 246 22.09 26.67 28.20
N ALA A 247 20.95 26.51 28.89
CA ALA A 247 20.38 25.20 29.20
C ALA A 247 20.00 24.40 27.93
N GLY A 248 19.50 25.10 26.90
CA GLY A 248 19.20 24.50 25.60
C GLY A 248 20.46 24.02 24.87
N ALA A 249 21.53 24.81 24.89
CA ALA A 249 22.81 24.43 24.29
C ALA A 249 23.45 23.23 25.00
N GLU A 250 23.40 23.19 26.34
CA GLU A 250 23.91 22.06 27.13
C GLU A 250 23.09 20.78 26.90
N ALA A 251 21.76 20.91 26.79
CA ALA A 251 20.87 19.80 26.44
C ALA A 251 21.18 19.25 25.03
N MET A 252 21.39 20.13 24.05
CA MET A 252 21.75 19.74 22.69
C MET A 252 23.10 19.04 22.62
N ALA A 253 24.13 19.57 23.29
CA ALA A 253 25.44 18.93 23.37
C ALA A 253 25.35 17.52 24.01
N THR A 254 24.49 17.37 25.03
CA THR A 254 24.23 16.08 25.67
C THR A 254 23.57 15.09 24.71
N LEU A 255 22.61 15.54 23.90
CA LEU A 255 21.94 14.70 22.89
C LEU A 255 22.90 14.31 21.77
N GLU A 256 23.72 15.23 21.29
CA GLU A 256 24.74 14.96 20.27
C GLU A 256 25.75 13.91 20.75
N ALA A 257 26.22 14.02 21.99
CA ALA A 257 27.12 13.04 22.60
C ALA A 257 26.46 11.65 22.72
N ALA A 258 25.18 11.59 23.10
CA ALA A 258 24.43 10.33 23.19
C ALA A 258 24.25 9.66 21.81
N VAL A 259 23.95 10.44 20.77
CA VAL A 259 23.82 9.94 19.39
C VAL A 259 25.17 9.44 18.85
N ALA A 260 26.25 10.18 19.11
CA ALA A 260 27.60 9.77 18.72
C ALA A 260 28.01 8.44 19.37
N GLN A 261 27.70 8.26 20.66
CA GLN A 261 27.94 7.01 21.38
C GLN A 261 27.14 5.84 20.77
N GLN A 262 25.86 6.04 20.44
CA GLN A 262 25.04 5.00 19.82
C GLN A 262 25.58 4.60 18.44
N ARG A 263 26.03 5.58 17.64
CA ARG A 263 26.67 5.32 16.34
C ARG A 263 27.94 4.49 16.50
N GLN A 264 28.79 4.82 17.47
CA GLN A 264 30.02 4.06 17.75
C GLN A 264 29.72 2.59 18.13
N VAL A 265 28.64 2.35 18.89
CA VAL A 265 28.20 0.99 19.24
C VAL A 265 27.78 0.19 18.00
N TYR A 266 27.07 0.81 17.04
CA TYR A 266 26.69 0.15 15.80
C TYR A 266 27.88 -0.11 14.88
N GLU A 267 28.81 0.83 14.76
CA GLU A 267 30.03 0.66 13.96
C GLU A 267 30.97 -0.42 14.53
N ALA A 268 30.96 -0.62 15.86
CA ALA A 268 31.77 -1.64 16.54
C ALA A 268 31.24 -3.08 16.39
N ILE A 269 30.00 -3.27 15.91
CA ILE A 269 29.39 -4.60 15.70
C ILE A 269 29.06 -4.77 14.21
N PRO A 270 30.07 -4.96 13.36
CA PRO A 270 29.85 -5.15 11.94
C PRO A 270 29.19 -6.52 11.65
N PRO A 271 28.50 -6.67 10.51
CA PRO A 271 27.73 -7.87 10.17
C PRO A 271 28.51 -9.18 10.32
N GLU A 272 29.80 -9.16 9.98
CA GLU A 272 30.69 -10.32 10.01
C GLU A 272 30.97 -10.80 11.44
N VAL A 273 31.01 -9.89 12.41
CA VAL A 273 31.16 -10.22 13.84
C VAL A 273 29.88 -10.86 14.38
N LEU A 274 28.72 -10.37 13.94
CA LEU A 274 27.43 -10.94 14.33
C LEU A 274 27.23 -12.34 13.73
N GLU A 275 27.61 -12.55 12.48
CA GLU A 275 27.59 -13.87 11.83
C GLU A 275 28.53 -14.85 12.52
N ALA A 276 29.76 -14.44 12.83
CA ALA A 276 30.71 -15.27 13.59
C ALA A 276 30.17 -15.65 14.97
N ALA A 277 29.50 -14.73 15.68
CA ALA A 277 28.88 -15.01 16.96
C ALA A 277 27.70 -16.01 16.85
N MET A 278 26.88 -15.91 15.79
CA MET A 278 25.78 -16.85 15.54
C MET A 278 26.27 -18.27 15.21
N LEU A 279 27.43 -18.39 14.55
CA LEU A 279 28.07 -19.68 14.27
C LEU A 279 28.68 -20.32 15.52
N TYR A 280 29.18 -19.51 16.47
CA TYR A 280 29.81 -20.00 17.70
C TYR A 280 28.81 -20.43 18.77
N ASP A 281 27.81 -19.60 19.06
CA ASP A 281 26.74 -19.89 20.03
C ASP A 281 25.47 -19.13 19.65
N LEU A 282 24.65 -19.79 18.84
CA LEU A 282 23.40 -19.22 18.34
C LEU A 282 22.50 -18.72 19.47
N GLY A 283 22.31 -19.52 20.52
CA GLY A 283 21.40 -19.19 21.60
C GLY A 283 21.84 -17.95 22.39
N ARG A 284 23.15 -17.80 22.64
CA ARG A 284 23.69 -16.61 23.32
C ARG A 284 23.71 -15.39 22.40
N ALA A 285 24.07 -15.56 21.14
CA ALA A 285 24.09 -14.47 20.15
C ALA A 285 22.68 -13.90 19.90
N GLU A 286 21.66 -14.76 19.80
CA GLU A 286 20.26 -14.33 19.65
C GLU A 286 19.75 -13.52 20.83
N ARG A 287 20.09 -13.92 22.07
CA ARG A 287 19.74 -13.15 23.27
C ARG A 287 20.37 -11.76 23.27
N LEU A 288 21.68 -11.67 23.02
CA LEU A 288 22.38 -10.39 22.99
C LEU A 288 21.87 -9.47 21.87
N ARG A 289 21.57 -10.02 20.69
CA ARG A 289 20.95 -9.28 19.58
C ARG A 289 19.57 -8.74 19.97
N HIS A 290 18.75 -9.55 20.64
CA HIS A 290 17.42 -9.14 21.08
C HIS A 290 17.49 -8.05 22.16
N GLU A 291 18.38 -8.17 23.13
CA GLU A 291 18.62 -7.16 24.16
C GLU A 291 19.06 -5.82 23.54
N GLY A 292 20.02 -5.84 22.60
CA GLY A 292 20.45 -4.64 21.87
C GLY A 292 19.31 -3.94 21.12
N ALA A 293 18.46 -4.71 20.43
CA ALA A 293 17.29 -4.19 19.72
C ALA A 293 16.24 -3.57 20.67
N GLN A 294 16.05 -4.14 21.86
CA GLN A 294 15.15 -3.59 22.87
C GLN A 294 15.63 -2.24 23.41
N TYR A 295 16.94 -2.08 23.67
CA TYR A 295 17.48 -0.80 24.14
C TYR A 295 17.40 0.28 23.07
N ALA A 296 17.65 -0.05 21.79
CA ALA A 296 17.47 0.88 20.67
C ALA A 296 16.00 1.33 20.52
N THR A 297 15.05 0.38 20.66
CA THR A 297 13.61 0.69 20.59
C THR A 297 13.16 1.56 21.77
N ARG A 298 13.65 1.29 22.98
CA ARG A 298 13.35 2.09 24.19
C ARG A 298 13.94 3.49 24.10
N ALA A 299 15.16 3.64 23.59
CA ALA A 299 15.78 4.94 23.35
C ALA A 299 14.95 5.77 22.36
N GLY A 300 14.53 5.15 21.24
CA GLY A 300 13.64 5.80 20.27
C GLY A 300 12.25 6.15 20.82
N PHE A 301 11.71 5.35 21.75
CA PHE A 301 10.44 5.66 22.40
C PHE A 301 10.54 6.85 23.35
N ARG A 302 11.61 6.95 24.16
CA ARG A 302 11.83 8.11 25.04
C ARG A 302 12.04 9.41 24.26
N PHE A 303 12.70 9.33 23.11
CA PHE A 303 12.88 10.48 22.21
C PHE A 303 11.55 10.95 21.58
N ARG A 304 10.57 10.04 21.44
CA ARG A 304 9.26 10.32 20.84
C ARG A 304 8.18 10.69 21.86
N GLY A 305 8.37 10.38 23.15
CA GLY A 305 7.34 10.39 24.19
C GLY A 305 7.50 11.47 25.26
N GLY A 306 8.15 12.60 24.97
CA GLY A 306 8.41 13.67 25.94
C GLY A 306 7.18 14.50 26.38
N ASP A 307 5.94 14.04 26.18
CA ASP A 307 4.74 14.85 26.43
C ASP A 307 3.69 14.23 27.36
N GLU A 308 3.97 13.11 28.03
CA GLU A 308 3.06 12.57 29.06
C GLU A 308 3.80 12.12 30.32
N GLY A 309 3.83 12.98 31.34
CA GLY A 309 4.26 12.57 32.69
C GLY A 309 4.70 13.69 33.63
N GLY A 310 3.87 14.71 33.87
CA GLY A 310 4.12 15.73 34.90
C GLY A 310 2.83 16.16 35.58
N GLY A 311 2.32 15.32 36.49
CA GLY A 311 1.08 15.60 37.22
C GLY A 311 0.78 14.59 38.32
N ALA A 312 1.57 14.63 39.39
CA ALA A 312 1.18 14.31 40.77
C ALA A 312 2.22 14.89 41.73
#